data_AF-A0A7X5WNI6-F1
#
_entry.id   AF-A0A7X5WNI6-F1
#
_cell.length_a   1.000
_cell.length_b   1.000
_cell.length_c   1.000
_cell.angle_alpha   90.00
_cell.angle_beta   90.00
_cell.angle_gamma   90.00
#
_symmetry.space_group_name_H-M   'P 1'
#
loop_
_entity.id
_entity.type
_entity.pdbx_description
1 polymer ?
#
loop_
_entity_poly.entity_id
_entity_poly.type
_entity_poly.pdbx_seq_one_letter_code
_entity_poly.pdbx_strand_id
1 'polypeptide(L)' 'TDHPKIVRDLRYLKVGDGPYWALYRPYHLTSLETPISIARAVLSGDTTIATDRPPTAETVAVAKRDLEAGETVDGL' A
#
# COMPACT_ATOMS: atom_id res chain seq x y z
N THR A 1 -5.65 -18.14 2.44
CA THR A 1 -6.08 -19.20 1.53
C THR A 1 -6.68 -20.31 2.35
N ASP A 2 -7.69 -20.96 1.81
CA ASP A 2 -8.38 -22.14 2.33
C ASP A 2 -7.72 -23.47 1.93
N HIS A 3 -6.68 -23.43 1.07
CA HIS A 3 -6.03 -24.64 0.58
C HIS A 3 -5.27 -25.38 1.71
N PRO A 4 -5.66 -26.61 2.11
CA PRO A 4 -5.15 -27.28 3.31
C PRO A 4 -3.63 -27.49 3.33
N LYS A 5 -3.05 -27.82 2.17
CA LYS A 5 -1.59 -27.96 2.02
C LYS A 5 -0.86 -26.65 2.35
N ILE A 6 -1.31 -25.51 1.82
CA ILE A 6 -0.64 -24.22 2.04
C ILE A 6 -0.74 -23.81 3.51
N VAL A 7 -1.89 -24.01 4.14
CA VAL A 7 -2.07 -23.76 5.59
C VAL A 7 -1.06 -24.57 6.41
N ARG A 8 -0.96 -25.87 6.13
CA ARG A 8 -0.01 -26.78 6.80
C ARG A 8 1.43 -26.32 6.61
N ASP A 9 1.78 -25.94 5.38
CA ASP A 9 3.15 -25.56 5.03
C ASP A 9 3.55 -24.22 5.67
N LEU A 10 2.67 -23.21 5.67
CA LEU A 10 2.93 -21.92 6.34
C LEU A 10 3.05 -22.05 7.86
N ARG A 11 2.28 -22.96 8.46
CA ARG A 11 2.41 -23.31 9.89
C ARG A 11 3.74 -24.00 10.17
N TYR A 12 4.14 -24.94 9.32
CA TYR A 12 5.43 -25.63 9.41
C TYR A 12 6.60 -24.62 9.33
N LEU A 13 6.54 -23.68 8.38
CA LEU A 13 7.53 -22.62 8.17
C LEU A 13 7.49 -21.49 9.21
N LYS A 14 6.63 -21.58 10.23
CA LYS A 14 6.53 -20.59 11.32
C LYS A 14 6.10 -19.19 10.86
N VAL A 15 5.42 -19.08 9.73
CA VAL A 15 4.83 -17.80 9.26
C VAL A 15 3.63 -17.41 10.15
N GLY A 16 2.91 -18.40 10.69
CA GLY A 16 1.79 -18.24 11.62
C GLY A 16 0.82 -19.42 11.56
N ASP A 17 -0.10 -19.49 12.51
CA ASP A 17 -1.08 -20.59 12.58
C ASP A 17 -2.22 -20.48 11.55
N GLY A 18 -2.39 -19.31 10.91
CA GLY A 18 -3.44 -19.06 9.93
C GLY A 18 -4.82 -18.77 10.55
N PRO A 19 -5.89 -18.68 9.73
CA PRO A 19 -5.90 -18.74 8.27
C PRO A 19 -5.46 -17.43 7.58
N TYR A 20 -5.07 -16.44 8.39
CA TYR A 20 -4.50 -15.16 7.95
C TYR A 20 -3.04 -15.08 8.40
N TRP A 21 -2.18 -14.55 7.55
CA TRP A 21 -0.74 -14.40 7.80
C TRP A 21 -0.30 -12.99 7.42
N ALA A 22 0.69 -12.46 8.13
CA ALA A 22 1.29 -11.17 7.81
C ALA A 22 2.42 -11.35 6.80
N LEU A 23 2.30 -10.72 5.63
CA LEU A 23 3.42 -10.53 4.72
C LEU A 23 4.06 -9.18 5.03
N TYR A 24 5.19 -9.22 5.72
CA TYR A 24 5.83 -8.03 6.27
C TYR A 24 7.08 -7.65 5.48
N ARG A 25 7.09 -6.41 4.95
CA ARG A 25 8.26 -5.77 4.36
C ARG A 25 8.77 -4.71 5.34
N PRO A 26 9.86 -4.95 6.09
CA PRO A 26 10.26 -4.11 7.21
C PRO A 26 10.83 -2.73 6.84
N TYR A 27 11.06 -2.46 5.55
CA TYR A 27 11.69 -1.22 5.10
C TYR A 27 11.06 -0.72 3.80
N HIS A 28 10.88 0.60 3.75
CA HIS A 28 10.61 1.36 2.54
C HIS A 28 11.51 2.60 2.55
N LEU A 29 12.43 2.69 1.58
CA LEU A 29 13.46 3.73 1.53
C LEU A 29 13.01 4.97 0.76
N THR A 30 11.72 5.10 0.44
CA THR A 30 11.12 6.28 -0.18
C THR A 30 11.82 6.67 -1.48
N SER A 31 12.38 7.89 -1.56
CA SER A 31 13.08 8.43 -2.72
C SER A 31 14.28 7.59 -3.17
N LEU A 32 14.93 6.85 -2.27
CA LEU A 32 16.06 5.98 -2.61
C LEU A 32 15.63 4.78 -3.47
N GLU A 33 14.36 4.38 -3.43
CA GLU A 33 13.81 3.29 -4.24
C GLU A 33 13.23 3.78 -5.58
N THR A 34 12.99 5.08 -5.75
CA THR A 34 12.44 5.65 -7.00
C THR A 34 13.25 5.27 -8.26
N PRO A 35 14.60 5.25 -8.25
CA PRO A 35 15.39 4.82 -9.40
C PRO A 35 15.07 3.40 -9.89
N ILE A 36 14.60 2.51 -9.02
CA ILE A 36 14.19 1.15 -9.39
C ILE A 36 12.95 1.22 -10.29
N SER A 37 11.99 2.09 -9.98
CA SER A 37 10.80 2.28 -10.83
C SER A 37 11.17 2.87 -12.19
N ILE A 38 12.12 3.83 -12.22
CA ILE A 38 12.62 4.42 -13.48
C ILE A 38 13.27 3.34 -14.34
N ALA A 39 14.16 2.53 -13.76
CA ALA A 39 14.84 1.45 -14.49
C ALA A 39 13.82 0.45 -15.06
N ARG A 40 12.81 0.06 -14.28
CA ARG A 40 11.74 -0.83 -14.75
C ARG A 40 10.91 -0.25 -15.89
N ALA A 41 10.55 1.02 -15.81
CA ALA A 41 9.79 1.68 -16.88
C ALA A 41 10.60 1.79 -18.17
N VAL A 42 11.87 2.20 -18.09
CA VAL A 42 12.70 2.46 -19.28
C VAL A 42 13.26 1.18 -19.90
N LEU A 43 13.72 0.23 -19.07
CA LEU A 43 14.40 -0.98 -19.55
C LEU A 43 13.45 -2.14 -19.80
N SER A 44 12.35 -2.24 -19.04
CA SER A 44 11.41 -3.36 -19.12
C SER A 44 10.04 -2.97 -19.67
N GLY A 45 9.73 -1.68 -19.79
CA GLY A 45 8.40 -1.22 -20.17
C GLY A 45 7.34 -1.47 -19.08
N ASP A 46 7.75 -1.69 -17.83
CA ASP A 46 6.89 -2.04 -16.72
C ASP A 46 6.41 -0.80 -15.93
N THR A 47 5.16 -0.81 -15.47
CA THR A 47 4.65 0.13 -14.46
C THR A 47 4.75 -0.46 -13.05
N THR A 48 5.25 0.30 -12.07
CA THR A 48 5.39 -0.18 -10.67
C THR A 48 4.19 0.09 -9.78
N ILE A 49 3.46 1.18 -10.03
CA ILE A 49 2.16 1.52 -9.42
C ILE A 49 1.31 2.14 -10.53
N ALA A 50 0.12 1.58 -10.76
CA ALA A 50 -0.76 2.02 -11.84
C ALA A 50 -2.23 1.97 -11.40
N THR A 51 -3.07 2.80 -12.03
CA THR A 51 -4.50 2.97 -11.71
C THR A 51 -5.36 2.46 -12.86
N ASP A 52 -5.26 1.17 -13.14
CA ASP A 52 -5.83 0.55 -14.34
C ASP A 52 -7.34 0.28 -14.22
N ARG A 53 -7.89 0.53 -13.04
CA ARG A 53 -9.30 0.28 -12.68
C ARG A 53 -9.96 1.56 -12.19
N PRO A 54 -11.30 1.67 -12.29
CA PRO A 54 -12.03 2.79 -11.72
C PRO A 54 -11.72 2.98 -10.22
N PRO A 55 -11.65 4.23 -9.73
CA PRO A 55 -11.49 4.50 -8.31
C PRO A 55 -12.59 3.85 -7.47
N THR A 56 -12.22 3.28 -6.32
CA THR A 56 -13.15 2.65 -5.36
C THR A 56 -13.14 3.33 -3.99
N ALA A 57 -12.27 4.33 -3.80
CA ALA A 57 -12.12 5.10 -2.58
C ALA A 57 -11.65 6.52 -2.93
N GLU A 58 -11.99 7.49 -2.07
CA GLU A 58 -11.55 8.88 -2.16
C GLU A 58 -10.95 9.38 -0.85
N THR A 59 -10.01 10.31 -0.95
CA THR A 59 -9.46 11.05 0.20
C THR A 59 -10.37 12.23 0.51
N VAL A 60 -11.00 12.20 1.69
CA VAL A 60 -11.84 13.30 2.19
C VAL A 60 -11.14 14.05 3.34
N ALA A 61 -11.53 15.30 3.56
CA ALA A 61 -11.02 16.12 4.65
C ALA A 61 -12.03 16.25 5.79
N VAL A 62 -11.52 16.41 7.01
CA VAL A 62 -12.31 16.76 8.20
C VAL A 62 -11.70 17.99 8.86
N ALA A 63 -12.54 18.82 9.46
CA ALA A 63 -12.07 19.98 10.20
C ALA A 63 -11.26 19.54 11.43
N LYS A 64 -10.03 20.06 11.57
CA LYS A 64 -9.15 19.80 12.73
C LYS A 64 -9.57 20.59 13.98
N ARG A 65 -10.43 21.59 13.79
CA ARG A 65 -10.96 22.54 14.78
C ARG A 65 -12.24 23.18 14.24
N ASP A 66 -12.92 23.96 15.07
CA ASP A 66 -14.02 24.80 14.63
C ASP A 66 -13.54 25.86 13.62
N LEU A 67 -14.38 26.13 12.62
CA LEU A 67 -14.15 27.12 11.58
C LEU A 67 -15.30 28.11 11.57
N GLU A 68 -14.97 29.39 11.45
CA GLU A 68 -15.97 30.43 11.25
C GLU A 68 -16.27 30.62 9.76
N ALA A 69 -17.49 31.09 9.44
CA ALA A 69 -17.86 31.35 8.06
C ALA A 69 -16.98 32.46 7.47
N GLY A 70 -16.39 32.21 6.30
CA GLY A 70 -15.44 33.11 5.65
C GLY A 70 -13.98 32.91 6.07
N GLU A 71 -13.72 31.97 6.98
CA GLU A 71 -12.35 31.58 7.32
C GLU A 71 -11.71 30.76 6.19
N THR A 72 -10.45 31.07 5.87
CA THR A 72 -9.67 30.35 4.85
C THR A 72 -9.09 29.07 5.43
N VAL A 73 -9.35 27.94 4.77
CA VAL A 73 -8.68 26.66 5.08
C VAL A 73 -7.21 26.74 4.69
N ASP A 74 -6.32 26.31 5.59
CA ASP A 74 -4.88 26.26 5.37
C ASP A 74 -4.47 25.04 4.51
N GLY A 75 -3.16 24.78 4.42
CA GLY A 75 -2.64 23.61 3.70
C GLY A 75 -2.78 22.31 4.47
N LEU A 76 -2.67 21.19 3.74
CA LEU A 76 -2.47 19.85 4.32
C LEU A 76 -1.05 19.70 4.89
#